data_AF-A0A511T874-F1
#
_entry.id   AF-A0A511T874-F1
#
_cell.length_a   1.000
_cell.length_b   1.000
_cell.length_c   1.000
_cell.angle_alpha   90.00
_cell.angle_beta   90.00
_cell.angle_gamma   90.00
#
_symmetry.space_group_name_H-M   'P 1'
#
loop_
_entity.id
_entity.type
_entity.pdbx_description
1 polymer ?
#
loop_
_entity_poly.entity_id
_entity_poly.type
_entity_poly.pdbx_seq_one_letter_code
_entity_poly.pdbx_strand_id
1 'polypeptide(L)'
;MKMTHWKAILLAYRHVDDLLERELGTVNLDPTLREHLSEGALDAMSRTLMSELDALRAVLETDLRHDDVEKVLQPFAFLVDEKVLARLSNEDAQHWPLLQLRAFGVDAGGDLFFELADTALRRPDTAPLLFEMLHFCLTAGFLGRHVGHPARLRDYREQLAARIPRPETQVGEAQTEAAPPPPTLYDFPWRYYAVTVSIIVAVPVVLWHLSN
;
A
#
# COMPACT_ATOMS: atom_id res chain seq x y z
N MET A 1 11.32 2.93 12.40
CA MET A 1 10.17 3.84 12.57
C MET A 1 9.20 3.28 13.61
N LYS A 2 8.49 4.11 14.39
CA LYS A 2 7.47 3.62 15.33
C LYS A 2 6.24 3.12 14.57
N MET A 3 5.79 1.91 14.89
CA MET A 3 4.58 1.30 14.30
C MET A 3 3.32 2.14 14.49
N THR A 4 3.31 3.06 15.46
CA THR A 4 2.18 3.95 15.77
C THR A 4 1.87 4.91 14.62
N HIS A 5 2.87 5.59 14.05
CA HIS A 5 2.67 6.53 12.95
C HIS A 5 2.12 5.84 11.70
N TRP A 6 2.67 4.68 11.34
CA TRP A 6 2.20 3.94 10.17
C TRP A 6 0.77 3.44 10.33
N LYS A 7 0.43 2.92 11.52
CA LYS A 7 -0.95 2.55 11.84
C LYS A 7 -1.88 3.75 11.71
N ALA A 8 -1.48 4.92 12.17
CA ALA A 8 -2.29 6.14 12.05
C ALA A 8 -2.48 6.55 10.58
N ILE A 9 -1.43 6.54 9.77
CA ILE A 9 -1.50 6.85 8.33
C ILE A 9 -2.45 5.89 7.61
N LEU A 10 -2.29 4.58 7.85
CA LEU A 10 -3.14 3.57 7.22
C LEU A 10 -4.60 3.66 7.68
N LEU A 11 -4.84 3.95 8.96
CA LEU A 11 -6.19 4.13 9.49
C LEU A 11 -6.85 5.38 8.89
N ALA A 12 -6.15 6.51 8.85
CA ALA A 12 -6.63 7.74 8.23
C ALA A 12 -6.94 7.52 6.75
N TYR A 13 -6.04 6.87 6.01
CA TYR A 13 -6.27 6.52 4.61
C TYR A 13 -7.52 5.66 4.42
N ARG A 14 -7.70 4.63 5.26
CA ARG A 14 -8.88 3.75 5.20
C ARG A 14 -10.16 4.51 5.50
N HIS A 15 -10.18 5.37 6.52
CA HIS A 15 -11.36 6.19 6.80
C HIS A 15 -11.70 7.13 5.65
N VAL A 16 -10.69 7.72 5.01
CA VAL A 16 -10.89 8.53 3.80
C VAL A 16 -11.47 7.67 2.69
N ASP A 17 -10.90 6.50 2.40
CA ASP A 17 -11.39 5.62 1.34
C ASP A 17 -12.85 5.16 1.60
N ASP A 18 -13.15 4.73 2.82
CA ASP A 18 -14.50 4.33 3.23
C ASP A 18 -15.51 5.49 3.11
N LEU A 19 -15.09 6.71 3.47
CA LEU A 19 -15.92 7.92 3.31
C LEU A 19 -16.18 8.21 1.83
N LEU A 20 -15.14 8.19 0.99
CA LEU A 20 -15.28 8.48 -0.44
C LEU A 20 -16.13 7.42 -1.14
N GLU A 21 -15.97 6.15 -0.79
CA GLU A 21 -16.80 5.08 -1.36
C GLU A 21 -18.26 5.21 -0.94
N ARG A 22 -18.53 5.59 0.31
CA ARG A 22 -19.90 5.78 0.81
C ARG A 22 -20.61 6.99 0.18
N GLU A 23 -19.93 8.12 0.06
CA GLU A 23 -20.55 9.38 -0.38
C GLU A 23 -20.50 9.57 -1.90
N LEU A 24 -19.44 9.10 -2.58
CA LEU A 24 -19.20 9.34 -4.01
C LEU A 24 -19.24 8.05 -4.86
N GLY A 25 -19.28 6.88 -4.23
CA GLY A 25 -19.24 5.61 -4.93
C GLY A 25 -17.90 5.31 -5.61
N THR A 26 -17.96 4.50 -6.67
CA THR A 26 -16.76 3.99 -7.34
C THR A 26 -16.29 4.88 -8.49
N VAL A 27 -14.97 4.93 -8.71
CA VAL A 27 -14.31 5.78 -9.73
C VAL A 27 -14.73 5.42 -11.17
N ASN A 28 -15.22 4.20 -11.41
CA ASN A 28 -15.46 3.64 -12.74
C ASN A 28 -16.69 4.22 -13.47
N LEU A 29 -17.43 5.14 -12.84
CA LEU A 29 -18.54 5.83 -13.48
C LEU A 29 -18.03 6.97 -14.36
N ASP A 30 -18.59 7.09 -15.56
CA ASP A 30 -18.39 8.24 -16.45
C ASP A 30 -18.68 9.54 -15.68
N PRO A 31 -17.79 10.55 -15.67
CA PRO A 31 -17.98 11.82 -14.98
C PRO A 31 -19.32 12.51 -15.28
N THR A 32 -19.90 12.27 -16.45
CA THR A 32 -21.21 12.83 -16.86
C THR A 32 -22.41 12.12 -16.25
N LEU A 33 -22.21 10.90 -15.74
CA LEU A 33 -23.25 10.07 -15.10
C LEU A 33 -23.20 10.12 -13.58
N ARG A 34 -22.27 10.91 -13.01
CA ARG A 34 -22.11 11.05 -11.57
C ARG A 34 -23.19 11.95 -11.00
N GLU A 35 -23.64 11.63 -9.80
CA GLU A 35 -24.63 12.43 -9.09
C GLU A 35 -24.01 13.78 -8.72
N HIS A 36 -24.72 14.86 -9.06
CA HIS A 36 -24.33 16.21 -8.67
C HIS A 36 -24.50 16.43 -7.17
N LEU A 37 -23.50 17.04 -6.56
CA LEU A 37 -23.53 17.37 -5.14
C LEU A 37 -23.76 18.86 -4.94
N SER A 38 -24.60 19.20 -3.96
CA SER A 38 -24.73 20.60 -3.54
C SER A 38 -23.40 21.13 -2.97
N GLU A 39 -23.11 22.42 -3.16
CA GLU A 39 -21.93 23.07 -2.57
C GLU A 39 -21.84 22.86 -1.05
N GLY A 40 -22.98 22.86 -0.35
CA GLY A 40 -23.04 22.60 1.10
C GLY A 40 -22.60 21.17 1.47
N ALA A 41 -22.87 20.19 0.61
CA ALA A 41 -22.42 18.81 0.78
C ALA A 41 -20.91 18.69 0.51
N LEU A 42 -20.41 19.34 -0.55
CA LEU A 42 -18.96 19.40 -0.83
C LEU A 42 -18.18 20.04 0.33
N ASP A 43 -18.67 21.15 0.88
CA ASP A 43 -18.04 21.80 2.03
C ASP A 43 -18.11 20.93 3.29
N ALA A 44 -19.24 20.27 3.55
CA ALA A 44 -19.37 19.34 4.66
C ALA A 44 -18.35 18.19 4.55
N MET A 45 -18.22 17.58 3.37
CA MET A 45 -17.27 16.51 3.11
C MET A 45 -15.82 16.99 3.26
N SER A 46 -15.47 18.15 2.70
CA SER A 46 -14.14 18.76 2.86
C SER A 46 -13.80 18.99 4.34
N ARG A 47 -14.76 19.47 5.15
CA ARG A 47 -14.57 19.63 6.61
C ARG A 47 -14.34 18.29 7.33
N THR A 48 -15.07 17.25 6.95
CA THR A 48 -14.86 15.91 7.51
C THR A 48 -13.46 15.39 7.17
N LEU A 49 -13.03 15.51 5.91
CA LEU A 49 -11.69 15.07 5.50
C LEU A 49 -10.58 15.90 6.18
N MET A 50 -10.79 17.21 6.35
CA MET A 50 -9.89 18.07 7.12
C MET A 50 -9.77 17.59 8.57
N SER A 51 -10.86 17.16 9.20
CA SER A 51 -10.81 16.63 10.56
C SER A 51 -10.00 15.33 10.68
N GLU A 52 -10.04 14.46 9.66
CA GLU A 52 -9.17 13.27 9.59
C GLU A 52 -7.69 13.66 9.40
N LEU A 53 -7.44 14.69 8.58
CA LEU A 53 -6.09 15.24 8.38
C LEU A 53 -5.53 15.84 9.67
N ASP A 54 -6.33 16.58 10.43
CA ASP A 54 -5.96 17.17 11.72
C ASP A 54 -5.76 16.10 12.79
N ALA A 55 -6.56 15.04 12.80
CA ALA A 55 -6.36 13.89 13.68
C ALA A 55 -5.02 13.18 13.38
N LEU A 56 -4.70 12.99 12.09
CA LEU A 56 -3.42 12.43 11.68
C LEU A 56 -2.25 13.35 12.08
N ARG A 57 -2.39 14.66 11.87
CA ARG A 57 -1.41 15.68 12.29
C ARG A 57 -1.10 15.57 13.79
N ALA A 58 -2.14 15.56 14.62
CA ALA A 58 -1.99 15.48 16.07
C ALA A 58 -1.22 14.23 16.52
N VAL A 59 -1.41 13.09 15.84
CA VAL A 59 -0.65 11.87 16.13
C VAL A 59 0.82 12.01 15.72
N LEU A 60 1.12 12.59 14.55
CA LEU A 60 2.49 12.76 14.08
C LEU A 60 3.27 13.79 14.91
N GLU A 61 2.62 14.86 15.38
CA GLU A 61 3.22 15.90 16.23
C GLU A 61 3.64 15.40 17.61
N THR A 62 3.20 14.21 18.03
CA THR A 62 3.65 13.62 19.30
C THR A 62 5.15 13.33 19.32
N ASP A 63 5.74 13.06 18.16
CA ASP A 63 7.12 12.58 18.03
C ASP A 63 7.94 13.35 16.97
N LEU A 64 7.30 14.12 16.10
CA LEU A 64 7.95 14.90 15.04
C LEU A 64 7.81 16.40 15.29
N ARG A 65 8.76 17.17 14.76
CA ARG A 65 8.66 18.63 14.72
C ARG A 65 7.55 19.04 13.76
N HIS A 66 6.87 20.13 14.08
CA HIS A 66 5.77 20.67 13.27
C HIS A 66 6.13 20.79 11.77
N ASP A 67 7.27 21.42 11.44
CA ASP A 67 7.74 21.56 10.05
C ASP A 67 7.97 20.22 9.31
N ASP A 68 8.30 19.16 10.03
CA ASP A 68 8.48 17.83 9.44
C ASP A 68 7.14 17.11 9.28
N VAL A 69 6.20 17.33 10.21
CA VAL A 69 4.82 16.86 10.07
C VAL A 69 4.16 17.49 8.86
N GLU A 70 4.29 18.80 8.66
CA GLU A 70 3.68 19.47 7.50
C GLU A 70 4.19 18.89 6.17
N LYS A 71 5.51 18.70 6.03
CA LYS A 71 6.11 18.10 4.83
C LYS A 71 5.61 16.67 4.58
N VAL A 72 5.37 15.90 5.64
CA VAL A 72 4.84 14.53 5.52
C VAL A 72 3.35 14.55 5.19
N LEU A 73 2.59 15.47 5.78
CA LEU A 73 1.14 15.52 5.65
C LEU A 73 0.68 16.11 4.31
N GLN A 74 1.50 16.98 3.71
CA GLN A 74 1.21 17.64 2.44
C GLN A 74 0.99 16.65 1.27
N PRO A 75 1.87 15.65 1.00
CA PRO A 75 1.61 14.57 0.04
C PRO A 75 0.29 13.84 0.26
N PHE A 76 -0.09 13.62 1.51
CA PHE A 76 -1.33 12.92 1.84
C PHE A 76 -2.55 13.76 1.46
N ALA A 77 -2.55 15.07 1.75
CA ALA A 77 -3.62 15.96 1.31
C ALA A 77 -3.76 16.01 -0.22
N PHE A 78 -2.64 16.02 -0.96
CA PHE A 78 -2.65 15.96 -2.43
C PHE A 78 -3.31 14.69 -2.95
N LEU A 79 -2.98 13.53 -2.35
CA LEU A 79 -3.62 12.27 -2.67
C LEU A 79 -5.13 12.31 -2.43
N VAL A 80 -5.57 12.84 -1.29
CA VAL A 80 -6.99 12.91 -0.96
C VAL A 80 -7.75 13.80 -1.94
N ASP A 81 -7.22 14.99 -2.25
CA ASP A 81 -7.82 15.88 -3.25
C ASP A 81 -7.91 15.21 -4.62
N GLU A 82 -6.84 14.56 -5.08
CA GLU A 82 -6.85 13.85 -6.38
C GLU A 82 -7.91 12.74 -6.39
N LYS A 83 -8.06 11.99 -5.30
CA LYS A 83 -9.07 10.93 -5.18
C LYS A 83 -10.49 11.48 -5.16
N VAL A 84 -10.73 12.62 -4.53
CA VAL A 84 -12.05 13.29 -4.54
C VAL A 84 -12.35 13.78 -5.95
N LEU A 85 -11.45 14.57 -6.55
CA LEU A 85 -11.64 15.14 -7.88
C LEU A 85 -11.85 14.03 -8.95
N ALA A 86 -11.15 12.91 -8.82
CA ALA A 86 -11.34 11.75 -9.70
C ALA A 86 -12.74 11.11 -9.60
N ARG A 87 -13.52 11.40 -8.55
CA ARG A 87 -14.86 10.87 -8.28
C ARG A 87 -15.97 11.91 -8.41
N LEU A 88 -15.66 13.19 -8.61
CA LEU A 88 -16.67 14.25 -8.79
C LEU A 88 -17.08 14.41 -10.26
N SER A 89 -18.24 15.01 -10.50
CA SER A 89 -18.60 15.52 -11.82
C SER A 89 -17.68 16.69 -12.20
N ASN A 90 -17.57 17.03 -13.50
CA ASN A 90 -16.73 18.15 -13.94
C ASN A 90 -17.16 19.50 -13.36
N GLU A 91 -18.44 19.67 -13.07
CA GLU A 91 -18.99 20.90 -12.49
C GLU A 91 -18.71 20.96 -11.00
N ASP A 92 -18.93 19.87 -10.26
CA ASP A 92 -18.66 19.82 -8.81
C ASP A 92 -17.15 19.91 -8.52
N ALA A 93 -16.32 19.34 -9.39
CA ALA A 93 -14.86 19.39 -9.26
C ALA A 93 -14.32 20.83 -9.23
N GLN A 94 -14.96 21.77 -9.93
CA GLN A 94 -14.56 23.19 -9.92
C GLN A 94 -14.89 23.88 -8.59
N HIS A 95 -15.88 23.37 -7.87
CA HIS A 95 -16.34 23.91 -6.59
C HIS A 95 -15.75 23.16 -5.40
N TRP A 96 -14.92 22.14 -5.64
CA TRP A 96 -14.32 21.35 -4.58
C TRP A 96 -13.42 22.20 -3.68
N PRO A 97 -13.71 22.30 -2.37
CA PRO A 97 -12.87 23.05 -1.45
C PRO A 97 -11.59 22.26 -1.12
N LEU A 98 -10.55 22.49 -1.94
CA LEU A 98 -9.26 21.80 -1.90
C LEU A 98 -8.65 21.77 -0.49
N LEU A 99 -8.31 20.55 -0.04
CA LEU A 99 -7.64 20.33 1.24
C LEU A 99 -6.24 20.93 1.23
N GLN A 100 -5.52 20.79 0.12
CA GLN A 100 -4.20 21.40 -0.08
C GLN A 100 -4.21 22.92 0.12
N LEU A 101 -5.27 23.58 -0.34
CA LEU A 101 -5.40 25.03 -0.22
C LEU A 101 -5.75 25.42 1.22
N ARG A 102 -6.69 24.69 1.84
CA ARG A 102 -7.14 24.95 3.21
C ARG A 102 -6.06 24.66 4.26
N ALA A 103 -5.33 23.57 4.09
CA ALA A 103 -4.35 23.08 5.07
C ALA A 103 -2.96 23.70 4.89
N PHE A 104 -2.55 23.98 3.65
CA PHE A 104 -1.17 24.37 3.32
C PHE A 104 -1.08 25.63 2.44
N GLY A 105 -2.21 26.21 2.02
CA GLY A 105 -2.21 27.42 1.18
C GLY A 105 -1.69 27.19 -0.24
N VAL A 106 -1.75 25.97 -0.76
CA VAL A 106 -1.26 25.63 -2.11
C VAL A 106 -2.37 25.00 -2.96
N ASP A 107 -2.33 25.20 -4.28
CA ASP A 107 -3.28 24.64 -5.24
C ASP A 107 -2.63 23.80 -6.36
N ALA A 108 -1.29 23.81 -6.45
CA ALA A 108 -0.49 23.09 -7.43
C ALA A 108 0.06 21.74 -6.92
N GLY A 109 -0.73 20.99 -6.15
CA GLY A 109 -0.29 19.76 -5.46
C GLY A 109 0.28 18.69 -6.38
N GLY A 110 -0.22 18.59 -7.62
CA GLY A 110 0.29 17.67 -8.64
C GLY A 110 1.75 17.91 -9.03
N ASP A 111 2.22 19.16 -9.00
CA ASP A 111 3.61 19.52 -9.28
C ASP A 111 4.45 19.52 -8.01
N LEU A 112 3.92 20.14 -6.95
CA LEU A 112 4.59 20.26 -5.65
C LEU A 112 4.92 18.90 -5.03
N PHE A 113 4.09 17.88 -5.26
CA PHE A 113 4.38 16.51 -4.80
C PHE A 113 5.74 16.02 -5.31
N PHE A 114 6.00 16.16 -6.61
CA PHE A 114 7.21 15.65 -7.20
C PHE A 114 8.40 16.59 -6.99
N GLU A 115 8.18 17.90 -6.85
CA GLU A 115 9.24 18.82 -6.40
C GLU A 115 9.71 18.48 -4.98
N LEU A 116 8.78 18.12 -4.09
CA LEU A 116 9.09 17.62 -2.76
C LEU A 116 9.84 16.29 -2.83
N ALA A 117 9.41 15.36 -3.67
CA ALA A 117 10.11 14.09 -3.89
C ALA A 117 11.53 14.28 -4.41
N ASP A 118 11.73 15.13 -5.42
CA ASP A 118 13.04 15.45 -5.98
C ASP A 118 13.96 16.09 -4.93
N THR A 119 13.41 17.00 -4.12
CA THR A 119 14.14 17.65 -3.03
C THR A 119 14.53 16.68 -1.93
N ALA A 120 13.61 15.79 -1.54
CA ALA A 120 13.83 14.73 -0.58
C ALA A 120 14.94 13.78 -1.05
N LEU A 121 14.91 13.35 -2.31
CA LEU A 121 15.88 12.43 -2.90
C LEU A 121 17.30 13.02 -2.98
N ARG A 122 17.42 14.33 -3.23
CA ARG A 122 18.72 15.03 -3.25
C ARG A 122 19.34 15.21 -1.87
N ARG A 123 18.52 15.28 -0.83
CA ARG A 123 18.97 15.57 0.54
C ARG A 123 19.25 14.27 1.31
N PRO A 124 20.50 14.06 1.79
CA PRO A 124 20.85 12.84 2.51
C PRO A 124 20.22 12.77 3.91
N ASP A 125 19.88 13.92 4.49
CA ASP A 125 19.33 14.11 5.84
C ASP A 125 17.79 14.04 5.91
N THR A 126 17.13 13.82 4.78
CA THR A 126 15.66 13.70 4.74
C THR A 126 15.16 12.55 5.62
N ALA A 127 14.14 12.83 6.44
CA ALA A 127 13.53 11.85 7.32
C ALA A 127 12.94 10.65 6.54
N PRO A 128 13.20 9.39 6.97
CA PRO A 128 12.64 8.19 6.35
C PRO A 128 11.12 8.22 6.14
N LEU A 129 10.40 8.77 7.12
CA LEU A 129 8.93 8.86 7.08
C LEU A 129 8.42 9.62 5.84
N LEU A 130 9.15 10.64 5.38
CA LEU A 130 8.75 11.38 4.17
C LEU A 130 8.88 10.50 2.92
N PHE A 131 9.94 9.71 2.80
CA PHE A 131 10.08 8.75 1.69
C PHE A 131 8.98 7.69 1.73
N GLU A 132 8.64 7.20 2.92
CA GLU A 132 7.57 6.23 3.11
C GLU A 132 6.21 6.80 2.72
N MET A 133 5.91 8.04 3.11
CA MET A 133 4.66 8.71 2.75
C MET A 133 4.57 9.00 1.24
N LEU A 134 5.63 9.50 0.62
CA LEU A 134 5.67 9.73 -0.83
C LEU A 134 5.47 8.42 -1.59
N HIS A 135 6.18 7.35 -1.18
CA HIS A 135 6.04 6.03 -1.76
C HIS A 135 4.62 5.47 -1.56
N PHE A 136 4.04 5.67 -0.37
CA PHE A 136 2.67 5.28 -0.05
C PHE A 136 1.67 5.97 -0.97
N CYS A 137 1.75 7.29 -1.13
CA CYS A 137 0.84 8.04 -1.99
C CYS A 137 0.90 7.56 -3.44
N LEU A 138 2.11 7.32 -3.97
CA LEU A 138 2.26 6.73 -5.29
C LEU A 138 1.62 5.34 -5.36
N THR A 139 1.80 4.50 -4.34
CA THR A 139 1.23 3.15 -4.28
C THR A 139 -0.29 3.16 -4.18
N ALA A 140 -0.86 4.14 -3.46
CA ALA A 140 -2.29 4.40 -3.34
C ALA A 140 -2.93 5.00 -4.61
N GLY A 141 -2.13 5.26 -5.65
CA GLY A 141 -2.60 5.64 -6.97
C GLY A 141 -2.42 7.10 -7.33
N PHE A 142 -1.66 7.88 -6.56
CA PHE A 142 -1.35 9.28 -6.91
C PHE A 142 -0.61 9.38 -8.24
N LEU A 143 -1.12 10.23 -9.15
CA LEU A 143 -0.56 10.46 -10.48
C LEU A 143 0.07 11.85 -10.61
N GLY A 144 -0.57 12.88 -10.07
CA GLY A 144 -0.18 14.27 -10.18
C GLY A 144 0.14 14.68 -11.63
N ARG A 145 1.24 15.40 -11.85
CA ARG A 145 1.67 15.84 -13.19
C ARG A 145 2.05 14.71 -14.16
N HIS A 146 2.19 13.48 -13.69
CA HIS A 146 2.65 12.33 -14.47
C HIS A 146 1.51 11.41 -14.95
N VAL A 147 0.28 11.92 -15.02
CA VAL A 147 -0.82 11.27 -15.74
C VAL A 147 -0.37 10.89 -17.15
N GLY A 148 -0.66 9.66 -17.57
CA GLY A 148 -0.25 9.12 -18.87
C GLY A 148 1.23 8.70 -18.98
N HIS A 149 2.03 8.85 -17.92
CA HIS A 149 3.46 8.53 -17.91
C HIS A 149 3.82 7.45 -16.87
N PRO A 150 3.29 6.21 -16.99
CA PRO A 150 3.46 5.16 -15.97
C PRO A 150 4.92 4.76 -15.73
N ALA A 151 5.78 4.89 -16.74
CA ALA A 151 7.21 4.64 -16.59
C ALA A 151 7.86 5.60 -15.57
N ARG A 152 7.54 6.90 -15.64
CA ARG A 152 8.06 7.89 -14.70
C ARG A 152 7.58 7.62 -13.27
N LEU A 153 6.31 7.26 -13.10
CA LEU A 153 5.76 6.89 -11.79
C LEU A 153 6.46 5.66 -11.19
N ARG A 154 6.76 4.65 -12.03
CA ARG A 154 7.53 3.48 -11.60
C ARG A 154 8.95 3.88 -11.16
N ASP A 155 9.64 4.69 -11.95
CA ASP A 155 11.00 5.14 -11.62
C ASP A 155 11.03 5.91 -10.27
N TYR A 156 10.03 6.76 -10.01
CA TYR A 156 9.88 7.43 -8.71
C TYR A 156 9.62 6.45 -7.57
N ARG A 157 8.72 5.47 -7.76
CA ARG A 157 8.46 4.44 -6.75
C ARG A 157 9.74 3.68 -6.38
N GLU A 158 10.52 3.27 -7.37
CA GLU A 158 11.79 2.56 -7.17
C GLU A 158 12.83 3.40 -6.42
N GLN A 159 13.01 4.66 -6.83
CA GLN A 159 13.94 5.59 -6.19
C GLN A 159 13.57 5.88 -4.73
N LEU A 160 12.28 6.11 -4.45
CA LEU A 160 11.80 6.35 -3.09
C LEU A 160 11.95 5.08 -2.24
N ALA A 161 11.59 3.91 -2.77
CA ALA A 161 11.72 2.63 -2.08
C ALA A 161 13.17 2.28 -1.72
N ALA A 162 14.15 2.70 -2.54
CA ALA A 162 15.57 2.49 -2.25
C ALA A 162 16.08 3.32 -1.07
N ARG A 163 15.40 4.41 -0.70
CA ARG A 163 15.76 5.30 0.41
C ARG A 163 15.07 4.96 1.72
N ILE A 164 14.01 4.14 1.68
CA ILE A 164 13.33 3.66 2.87
C ILE A 164 14.23 2.62 3.54
N PRO A 165 14.61 2.81 4.82
CA PRO A 165 15.34 1.81 5.57
C PRO A 165 14.51 0.53 5.59
N ARG A 166 14.96 -0.48 4.84
CA ARG A 166 14.41 -1.82 5.04
C ARG A 166 14.78 -2.16 6.47
N PRO A 167 13.82 -2.59 7.32
CA PRO A 167 14.23 -3.31 8.52
C PRO A 167 15.19 -4.35 8.00
N GLU A 168 16.43 -4.35 8.49
CA GLU A 168 17.35 -5.44 8.23
C GLU A 168 16.47 -6.67 8.40
N THR A 169 16.22 -7.38 7.30
CA THR A 169 15.83 -8.76 7.45
C THR A 169 16.90 -9.24 8.39
N GLN A 170 16.51 -9.68 9.58
CA GLN A 170 17.40 -10.50 10.35
C GLN A 170 17.62 -11.76 9.50
N VAL A 171 18.44 -11.66 8.44
CA VAL A 171 19.74 -12.27 8.43
C VAL A 171 20.46 -11.63 9.63
N GLY A 172 20.05 -11.85 10.89
CA GLY A 172 19.97 -13.21 11.36
C GLY A 172 21.31 -13.74 10.92
N GLU A 173 22.37 -13.27 11.58
CA GLU A 173 23.60 -14.04 11.65
C GLU A 173 23.14 -15.47 11.59
N ALA A 174 23.51 -16.17 10.52
CA ALA A 174 23.40 -17.60 10.51
C ALA A 174 24.27 -18.04 11.68
N GLN A 175 23.70 -18.04 12.90
CA GLN A 175 23.72 -19.21 13.71
C GLN A 175 23.46 -20.32 12.70
N THR A 176 24.46 -21.17 12.55
CA THR A 176 24.40 -22.46 11.92
C THR A 176 23.31 -23.29 12.62
N GLU A 177 22.06 -22.85 12.55
CA GLU A 177 20.88 -23.62 12.81
C GLU A 177 20.60 -24.23 11.44
N ALA A 178 21.02 -25.49 11.32
CA ALA A 178 20.87 -26.29 10.13
C ALA A 178 19.47 -26.07 9.54
N ALA A 179 19.41 -25.87 8.22
CA ALA A 179 18.17 -25.81 7.47
C ALA A 179 17.16 -26.84 8.02
N PRO A 180 15.87 -26.49 8.20
CA PRO A 180 14.87 -27.51 8.49
C PRO A 180 15.06 -28.62 7.46
N PRO A 181 15.17 -29.89 7.88
CA PRO A 181 15.46 -30.97 6.95
C PRO A 181 14.46 -30.86 5.80
N PRO A 182 14.90 -31.06 4.55
CA PRO A 182 13.99 -31.06 3.41
C PRO A 182 12.77 -31.93 3.79
N PRO A 183 11.54 -31.54 3.39
CA PRO A 183 10.34 -32.32 3.73
C PRO A 183 10.68 -33.77 3.45
N THR A 184 10.64 -34.61 4.48
CA THR A 184 11.09 -35.99 4.38
C THR A 184 10.31 -36.62 3.24
N LEU A 185 10.95 -36.77 2.09
CA LEU A 185 10.43 -37.61 1.02
C LEU A 185 10.42 -38.99 1.66
N TYR A 186 9.23 -39.43 2.05
CA TYR A 186 9.02 -40.74 2.63
C TYR A 186 9.57 -41.73 1.58
N ASP A 187 10.71 -42.35 1.89
CA ASP A 187 11.35 -43.27 0.97
C ASP A 187 10.37 -44.43 0.79
N PHE A 188 9.71 -44.47 -0.37
CA PHE A 188 8.59 -45.37 -0.61
C PHE A 188 9.10 -46.80 -0.41
N PRO A 189 8.56 -47.56 0.57
CA PRO A 189 9.20 -48.78 1.06
C PRO A 189 8.97 -49.96 0.11
N TRP A 190 9.51 -49.84 -1.11
CA TRP A 190 9.31 -50.76 -2.24
C TRP A 190 9.66 -52.21 -1.90
N ARG A 191 10.59 -52.41 -0.97
CA ARG A 191 10.99 -53.72 -0.46
C ARG A 191 9.81 -54.47 0.17
N TYR A 192 8.95 -53.80 0.93
CA TYR A 192 7.76 -54.42 1.53
C TYR A 192 6.71 -54.81 0.48
N TYR A 193 6.56 -53.99 -0.56
CA TYR A 193 5.67 -54.28 -1.69
C TYR A 193 6.21 -55.41 -2.57
N ALA A 194 7.52 -55.46 -2.82
CA ALA A 194 8.15 -56.56 -3.54
C ALA A 194 7.99 -57.91 -2.80
N VAL A 195 8.13 -57.90 -1.46
CA VAL A 195 7.90 -59.10 -0.64
C VAL A 195 6.43 -59.53 -0.67
N THR A 196 5.48 -58.60 -0.52
CA THR A 196 4.05 -58.96 -0.59
C THR A 196 3.67 -59.50 -1.96
N VAL A 197 4.11 -58.88 -3.06
CA VAL A 197 3.89 -59.41 -4.42
C VAL A 197 4.50 -60.80 -4.57
N SER A 198 5.72 -61.03 -4.06
CA SER A 198 6.37 -62.35 -4.12
C SER A 198 5.59 -63.41 -3.35
N ILE A 199 5.06 -63.09 -2.17
CA ILE A 199 4.23 -64.02 -1.38
C ILE A 199 2.91 -64.31 -2.12
N ILE A 200 2.26 -63.27 -2.65
CA ILE A 200 0.98 -63.40 -3.38
C ILE A 200 1.16 -64.27 -4.63
N VAL A 201 2.33 -64.29 -5.28
CA VAL A 201 2.58 -65.14 -6.45
C VAL A 201 3.08 -66.53 -6.05
N ALA A 202 4.02 -66.62 -5.11
CA ALA A 202 4.64 -67.89 -4.74
C ALA A 202 3.67 -68.85 -4.04
N VAL A 203 2.80 -68.34 -3.16
CA VAL A 203 1.87 -69.19 -2.40
C VAL A 203 0.86 -69.89 -3.34
N PRO A 204 0.19 -69.19 -4.28
CA PRO A 204 -0.69 -69.86 -5.25
C PRO A 204 0.05 -70.82 -6.17
N VAL A 205 1.26 -70.50 -6.62
CA VAL A 205 2.05 -71.40 -7.48
C VAL A 205 2.42 -72.69 -6.75
N VAL A 206 2.83 -72.60 -5.47
CA VAL A 206 3.11 -73.77 -4.65
C VAL A 206 1.84 -74.57 -4.37
N LEU A 207 0.72 -73.91 -4.04
CA LEU A 207 -0.57 -74.59 -3.84
C LEU A 207 -1.05 -75.29 -5.12
N TRP A 208 -0.88 -74.67 -6.28
CA TRP A 208 -1.20 -75.26 -7.57
C TRP A 208 -0.33 -76.49 -7.85
N HIS A 209 0.97 -76.43 -7.57
CA HIS A 209 1.88 -77.57 -7.70
C HIS A 209 1.60 -78.71 -6.71
N LEU A 210 1.02 -78.42 -5.54
CA LEU A 210 0.65 -79.44 -4.56
C LEU A 210 -0.73 -80.05 -4.85
N SER A 211 -1.58 -79.37 -5.62
CA SER A 211 -2.92 -79.87 -5.99
C SER A 211 -2.94 -80.59 -7.35
N ASN A 212 -1.82 -80.69 -8.05
CA ASN A 212 -1.68 -81.32 -9.36
C ASN A 212 -0.62 -82.42 -9.30
#